data_AF-A0A139PQQ8-F1
#
_entry.id   AF-A0A139PQQ8-F1
#
_cell.length_a   1.000
_cell.length_b   1.000
_cell.length_c   1.000
_cell.angle_alpha   90.00
_cell.angle_beta   90.00
_cell.angle_gamma   90.00
#
_symmetry.space_group_name_H-M   'P 1'
#
loop_
_entity.id
_entity.type
_entity.pdbx_description
1 polymer ?
#
loop_
_entity_poly.entity_id
_entity_poly.type
_entity_poly.pdbx_seq_one_letter_code
_entity_poly.pdbx_strand_id
1 'polypeptide(L)' 'MGVSLAEGMLMNGLFKSAARQPDIIPQLRSLMIMGIAFIEGTFLVTLVFSFVIK' A
#
# COMPACT_ATOMS: atom_id res chain seq x y z
N MET A 1 -6.92 1.10 11.48
CA MET A 1 -7.36 2.40 10.92
C MET A 1 -6.32 3.04 9.99
N GLY A 2 -5.06 3.22 10.41
CA GLY A 2 -4.05 3.87 9.54
C GLY A 2 -3.72 3.10 8.25
N VAL A 3 -3.68 1.77 8.31
CA VAL A 3 -3.39 0.87 7.17
C VAL A 3 -4.38 1.07 6.03
N SER A 4 -5.68 0.97 6.31
CA SER A 4 -6.74 1.10 5.31
C SER A 4 -6.80 2.49 4.66
N LEU A 5 -6.43 3.54 5.41
CA LEU A 5 -6.32 4.90 4.85
C LEU A 5 -5.12 5.01 3.90
N ALA A 6 -3.97 4.43 4.26
CA ALA A 6 -2.77 4.43 3.43
C ALA A 6 -3.00 3.67 2.12
N GLU A 7 -3.67 2.52 2.15
CA GLU A 7 -4.05 1.77 0.94
C GLU A 7 -5.01 2.57 0.05
N GLY A 8 -5.99 3.24 0.64
CA GLY A 8 -6.93 4.10 -0.10
C GLY A 8 -6.21 5.26 -0.80
N MET A 9 -5.25 5.90 -0.14
CA MET A 9 -4.43 6.96 -0.73
C MET A 9 -3.51 6.42 -1.84
N LEU A 10 -2.90 5.25 -1.63
CA LEU A 10 -2.05 4.58 -2.61
C LEU A 10 -2.83 4.25 -3.89
N MET A 11 -4.02 3.66 -3.75
CA MET A 11 -4.88 3.34 -4.90
C MET A 11 -5.33 4.59 -5.65
N ASN A 12 -5.72 5.64 -4.94
CA ASN A 12 -6.10 6.90 -5.58
C ASN A 12 -4.95 7.48 -6.45
N GLY A 13 -3.73 7.51 -5.92
CA GLY A 13 -2.54 7.97 -6.63
C GLY A 13 -2.20 7.12 -7.85
N LEU A 14 -2.32 5.80 -7.74
CA LEU A 14 -2.09 4.86 -8.83
C LEU A 14 -3.13 5.00 -9.94
N PHE A 15 -4.42 5.10 -9.61
CA PHE A 15 -5.46 5.29 -10.62
C PHE A 15 -5.30 6.63 -11.35
N LYS A 16 -4.93 7.69 -10.62
CA LYS A 16 -4.63 8.99 -11.24
C LYS A 16 -3.44 8.93 -12.19
N SER A 17 -2.41 8.15 -11.84
CA SER A 17 -1.20 7.98 -12.67
C SER A 17 -1.48 7.10 -13.89
N ALA A 18 -2.23 6.01 -13.72
CA ALA A 18 -2.66 5.14 -14.80
C ALA A 18 -3.58 5.85 -15.80
N ALA A 19 -4.46 6.74 -15.33
CA ALA A 19 -5.32 7.56 -16.19
C ALA A 19 -4.55 8.60 -17.00
N ARG A 20 -3.38 9.05 -16.51
CA ARG A 20 -2.52 10.02 -17.21
C ARG A 20 -1.63 9.35 -18.25
N GLN A 21 -1.08 8.19 -17.93
CA GLN A 21 -0.15 7.49 -18.80
C GLN A 21 -0.41 5.98 -18.71
N PRO A 22 -1.20 5.40 -19.63
CA PRO A 22 -1.56 3.99 -19.59
C PRO A 22 -0.37 3.07 -19.94
N ASP A 23 0.63 3.55 -20.66
CA ASP A 23 1.79 2.73 -21.06
C ASP A 23 2.66 2.27 -19.88
N ILE A 24 2.58 2.98 -18.74
CA ILE A 24 3.35 2.67 -17.52
C ILE A 24 2.58 1.81 -16.51
N ILE A 25 1.36 1.37 -16.83
CA ILE A 25 0.55 0.46 -16.00
C ILE A 25 1.35 -0.75 -15.46
N PRO A 26 2.20 -1.46 -16.24
CA PRO A 26 2.96 -2.58 -15.70
C PRO A 26 3.93 -2.17 -14.57
N GLN A 27 4.57 -0.99 -14.68
CA GLN A 27 5.42 -0.48 -13.60
C GLN A 27 4.58 0.00 -12.40
N LEU A 28 3.45 0.67 -12.66
CA LEU A 28 2.51 1.09 -11.61
C LEU A 28 1.96 -0.12 -10.83
N ARG A 29 1.69 -1.24 -11.49
CA ARG A 29 1.25 -2.48 -10.83
C ARG A 29 2.33 -3.08 -9.93
N SER A 30 3.60 -3.06 -10.37
CA SER A 30 4.72 -3.49 -9.53
C SER A 30 4.87 -2.58 -8.31
N LEU A 31 4.77 -1.27 -8.50
CA LEU A 31 4.83 -0.28 -7.41
C LEU A 31 3.66 -0.44 -6.44
N MET A 32 2.46 -0.73 -6.94
CA MET A 32 1.27 -1.03 -6.14
C MET A 32 1.50 -2.22 -5.21
N ILE A 33 2.00 -3.33 -5.75
CA ILE A 33 2.25 -4.54 -4.96
C ILE A 33 3.32 -4.27 -3.89
N MET A 34 4.40 -3.54 -4.22
CA MET A 34 5.40 -3.14 -3.23
C MET A 34 4.82 -2.24 -2.13
N GLY A 35 4.01 -1.24 -2.50
CA GLY A 35 3.41 -0.33 -1.54
C GLY A 35 2.44 -1.03 -0.59
N ILE A 36 1.59 -1.93 -1.10
CA ILE A 36 0.71 -2.76 -0.26
C ILE A 36 1.54 -3.65 0.67
N ALA A 37 2.55 -4.35 0.14
CA ALA A 37 3.40 -5.23 0.95
C ALA A 37 4.09 -4.49 2.10
N PHE A 38 4.50 -3.24 1.89
CA PHE A 38 5.09 -2.40 2.92
C PHE A 38 4.07 -1.95 3.99
N ILE A 39 2.88 -1.53 3.55
CA ILE A 39 1.78 -1.12 4.43
C ILE A 39 1.33 -2.30 5.31
N GLU A 40 1.13 -3.47 4.69
CA GLU A 40 0.77 -4.71 5.38
C GLU A 40 1.89 -5.23 6.29
N GLY A 41 3.15 -5.16 5.87
CA GLY A 41 4.29 -5.51 6.71
C GLY A 41 4.36 -4.69 7.99
N THR A 42 4.08 -3.38 7.90
CA THR A 42 4.03 -2.50 9.07
C THR A 42 2.88 -2.85 10.01
N PHE A 43 1.72 -3.20 9.46
CA PHE A 43 0.58 -3.67 10.23
C PHE A 43 0.91 -4.95 11.02
N LEU A 44 1.49 -5.95 10.37
CA LEU A 44 1.84 -7.22 11.00
C LEU A 44 2.86 -7.03 12.12
N VAL A 45 3.88 -6.17 11.92
CA VAL A 45 4.83 -5.83 12.98
C VAL A 45 4.11 -5.21 14.18
N THR A 46 3.24 -4.24 13.94
CA THR A 46 2.47 -3.57 15.01
C THR A 46 1.54 -4.55 15.73
N LEU A 47 0.91 -5.46 14.98
CA LEU A 47 0.05 -6.52 15.51
C LEU A 47 0.85 -7.45 16.43
N VAL A 48 2.04 -7.88 16.00
CA VAL A 48 2.94 -8.71 16.82
C VAL A 48 3.32 -7.98 18.11
N PHE A 49 3.71 -6.70 18.03
CA PHE A 49 4.00 -5.91 19.23
C PHE A 49 2.78 -5.79 20.16
N SER A 50 1.56 -5.68 19.62
CA SER A 50 0.34 -5.66 20.43
C SER A 50 0.08 -6.94 21.22
N PHE A 51 0.62 -8.09 20.79
CA PHE A 51 0.50 -9.36 21.52
C PHE A 51 1.72 -9.66 22.41
N VAL A 52 2.91 -9.14 22.05
CA VAL A 52 4.16 -9.33 22.79
C VAL A 52 4.29 -8.35 23.96
N ILE A 53 3.88 -7.11 23.77
CA ILE A 53 3.86 -6.11 24.83
C ILE A 53 2.62 -6.36 25.69
N LYS A 54 2.84 -6.78 26.93
CA LYS A 54 1.82 -6.98 27.96
C LYS A 54 1.84 -5.85 28.98
#